data_AF-A0A951XRN1-F1
#
_entry.id   AF-A0A951XRN1-F1
#
_cell.length_a   1.000
_cell.length_b   1.000
_cell.length_c   1.000
_cell.angle_alpha   90.00
_cell.angle_beta   90.00
_cell.angle_gamma   90.00
#
_symmetry.space_group_name_H-M   'P 1'
#
loop_
_entity.id
_entity.type
_entity.pdbx_description
1 polymer ?
#
loop_
_entity_poly.entity_id
_entity_poly.type
_entity_poly.pdbx_seq_one_letter_code
_entity_poly.pdbx_strand_id
1 'polypeptide(L)'
;MLSLAPDARRGLPVAVDLAIDDGRAAVTDGRLSYDMFYNDVAEGWSWQPQAQPEDADYYRWKFLPLQSLTEAGKPYVQEEMVGVPQETRVERRHDYFLAFDNPYRFYPRGAAGFVVPLPPEAAGAPLRLVALARLGEPATAESTTFWKAVHARPVDFTLKKYYLIGALEALVVCDARDGRELARLLPRAQR
;
A
#
# COMPACT_ATOMS: atom_id res chain seq x y z
N MET A 1 15.64 -21.69 15.59
CA MET A 1 14.60 -22.44 14.86
C MET A 1 13.36 -22.47 15.73
N LEU A 2 12.51 -21.45 15.63
CA LEU A 2 11.26 -21.34 16.40
C LEU A 2 10.11 -21.73 15.46
N SER A 3 9.55 -22.90 15.73
CA SER A 3 8.33 -23.39 15.11
C SER A 3 7.15 -22.67 15.75
N LEU A 4 6.44 -21.87 14.96
CA LEU A 4 5.10 -21.39 15.29
C LEU A 4 4.11 -22.23 14.48
N ALA A 5 3.41 -23.14 15.16
CA ALA A 5 2.23 -23.75 14.58
C ALA A 5 1.19 -22.65 14.29
N PRO A 6 0.51 -22.69 13.13
CA PRO A 6 -0.39 -21.62 12.70
C PRO A 6 -1.69 -21.70 13.47
N ASP A 7 -1.87 -20.77 14.40
CA ASP A 7 -3.19 -20.45 14.93
C ASP A 7 -3.94 -19.70 13.81
N ALA A 8 -4.66 -20.45 12.96
CA ALA A 8 -5.35 -19.97 11.75
C ALA A 8 -6.53 -18.99 12.03
N ARG A 9 -6.54 -18.34 13.19
CA ARG A 9 -7.57 -17.41 13.67
C ARG A 9 -7.06 -15.99 13.97
N ARG A 10 -5.78 -15.70 13.73
CA ARG A 10 -5.26 -14.33 13.78
C ARG A 10 -4.84 -13.91 12.38
N GLY A 11 -5.53 -12.92 11.80
CA GLY A 11 -5.10 -12.30 10.56
C GLY A 11 -3.63 -11.86 10.62
N LEU A 12 -2.96 -11.88 9.46
CA LEU A 12 -1.58 -11.45 9.30
C LEU A 12 -1.48 -9.95 9.62
N PRO A 13 -0.73 -9.55 10.67
CA PRO A 13 -0.46 -8.15 10.93
C PRO A 13 0.62 -7.63 9.98
N VAL A 14 0.31 -6.60 9.22
CA VAL A 14 1.27 -5.89 8.36
C VAL A 14 1.32 -4.41 8.74
N ALA A 15 2.55 -3.88 8.81
CA ALA A 15 2.76 -2.46 9.05
C ALA A 15 2.36 -1.68 7.80
N VAL A 16 1.53 -0.65 7.96
CA VAL A 16 1.33 0.32 6.88
C VAL A 16 2.44 1.36 6.99
N ASP A 17 3.19 1.52 5.91
CA ASP A 17 4.24 2.53 5.84
C ASP A 17 3.63 3.86 5.40
N LEU A 18 3.30 4.69 6.39
CA LEU A 18 2.71 6.00 6.17
C LEU A 18 3.71 7.01 5.56
N ALA A 19 5.02 6.74 5.61
CA ALA A 19 6.03 7.66 5.09
C ALA A 19 6.11 7.65 3.56
N ILE A 20 5.72 6.54 2.93
CA ILE A 20 5.74 6.37 1.47
C ILE A 20 4.41 6.67 0.79
N ASP A 21 3.41 7.07 1.58
CA ASP A 21 2.01 7.19 1.15
C ASP A 21 1.58 8.64 0.86
N ASP A 22 2.55 9.51 0.55
CA ASP A 22 2.37 10.89 0.08
C ASP A 22 1.37 11.73 0.90
N GLY A 23 1.38 11.59 2.22
CA GLY A 23 0.57 12.41 3.13
C GLY A 23 -0.92 12.04 3.22
N ARG A 24 -1.32 10.84 2.79
CA ARG A 24 -2.72 10.38 2.88
C ARG A 24 -3.25 10.13 4.28
N ALA A 25 -2.37 10.01 5.27
CA ALA A 25 -2.74 9.89 6.67
C ALA A 25 -2.64 11.25 7.37
N ALA A 26 -3.72 11.66 8.03
CA ALA A 26 -3.75 12.88 8.82
C ALA A 26 -4.39 12.60 10.19
N VAL A 27 -3.94 13.33 11.20
CA VAL A 27 -4.56 13.34 12.53
C VAL A 27 -5.17 14.72 12.74
N THR A 28 -6.49 14.77 12.92
CA THR A 28 -7.22 16.02 13.13
C THR A 28 -8.39 15.75 14.08
N ASP A 29 -8.59 16.65 15.05
CA ASP A 29 -9.69 16.59 16.03
C ASP A 29 -9.88 15.21 16.70
N GLY A 30 -8.76 14.59 17.10
CA GLY A 30 -8.77 13.28 17.76
C GLY A 30 -9.17 12.12 16.84
N ARG A 31 -8.96 12.24 15.53
CA ARG A 31 -9.23 11.18 14.55
C ARG A 31 -8.03 11.00 13.64
N LEU A 32 -7.70 9.76 13.31
CA LEU A 32 -6.82 9.42 12.20
C LEU A 32 -7.68 9.21 10.96
N SER A 33 -7.53 10.04 9.95
CA SER A 33 -8.07 9.83 8.60
C SER A 33 -6.99 9.25 7.69
N TYR A 34 -7.36 8.27 6.88
CA TYR A 34 -6.51 7.71 5.83
C TYR A 34 -7.30 7.72 4.51
N ASP A 35 -6.84 8.51 3.55
CA ASP A 35 -7.52 8.70 2.27
C ASP A 35 -7.15 7.60 1.26
N MET A 36 -8.17 6.94 0.71
CA MET A 36 -8.06 5.79 -0.18
C MET A 36 -8.07 6.17 -1.67
N PHE A 37 -7.38 7.26 -2.01
CA PHE A 37 -7.37 7.86 -3.35
C PHE A 37 -6.56 7.06 -4.40
N TYR A 38 -6.89 7.27 -5.68
CA TYR A 38 -6.54 6.57 -6.93
C TYR A 38 -5.72 5.27 -6.89
N ASN A 39 -6.25 4.28 -7.64
CA ASN A 39 -5.88 2.88 -7.60
C ASN A 39 -4.74 2.52 -8.59
N ASP A 40 -3.93 3.49 -9.02
CA ASP A 40 -2.96 3.38 -10.12
C ASP A 40 -1.90 2.29 -9.87
N VAL A 41 -1.73 1.91 -8.61
CA VAL A 41 -0.79 0.84 -8.25
C VAL A 41 -1.26 -0.53 -8.73
N ALA A 42 -2.56 -0.75 -9.00
CA ALA A 42 -3.13 -2.03 -9.44
C ALA A 42 -3.46 -2.08 -10.96
N GLU A 43 -2.90 -1.16 -11.75
CA GLU A 43 -3.07 -1.15 -13.20
C GLU A 43 -2.61 -2.46 -13.87
N GLY A 44 -3.45 -3.02 -14.73
CA GLY A 44 -3.16 -4.19 -15.56
C GLY A 44 -3.75 -5.53 -15.09
N TRP A 45 -4.04 -5.72 -13.80
CA TRP A 45 -4.56 -7.01 -13.28
C TRP A 45 -5.80 -6.89 -12.38
N SER A 46 -6.08 -5.71 -11.82
CA SER A 46 -7.22 -5.47 -10.94
C SER A 46 -8.41 -4.80 -11.63
N TRP A 47 -8.29 -4.49 -12.92
CA TRP A 47 -9.29 -3.76 -13.69
C TRP A 47 -10.56 -4.59 -13.93
N GLN A 48 -11.73 -3.98 -13.69
CA GLN A 48 -13.04 -4.54 -14.00
C GLN A 48 -13.76 -3.67 -15.06
N PRO A 49 -13.61 -3.97 -16.37
CA PRO A 49 -14.17 -3.15 -17.46
C PRO A 49 -15.68 -2.97 -17.42
N GLN A 50 -16.41 -3.92 -16.83
CA GLN A 50 -17.87 -3.94 -16.77
C GLN A 50 -18.44 -3.56 -15.40
N ALA A 51 -17.60 -3.08 -14.47
CA ALA A 51 -18.07 -2.67 -13.15
C ALA A 51 -18.97 -1.44 -13.26
N GLN A 52 -20.19 -1.54 -12.73
CA GLN A 52 -21.06 -0.39 -12.51
C GLN A 52 -20.57 0.36 -11.27
N PRO A 53 -20.22 1.66 -11.36
CA PRO A 53 -19.61 2.40 -10.25
C PRO A 53 -20.41 2.41 -8.95
N GLU A 54 -21.74 2.34 -9.05
CA GLU A 54 -22.67 2.20 -7.94
C GLU A 54 -22.45 0.90 -7.13
N ASP A 55 -22.05 -0.18 -7.79
CA ASP A 55 -21.97 -1.52 -7.22
C ASP A 55 -20.54 -2.00 -7.00
N ALA A 56 -19.63 -1.65 -7.90
CA ALA A 56 -18.25 -2.13 -7.93
C ALA A 56 -17.28 -1.03 -8.37
N ASP A 57 -16.07 -1.08 -7.81
CA ASP A 57 -15.01 -0.17 -8.20
C ASP A 57 -14.40 -0.61 -9.53
N TYR A 58 -14.03 0.37 -10.36
CA TYR A 58 -13.32 0.14 -11.63
C TYR A 58 -12.03 -0.69 -11.44
N TYR A 59 -11.37 -0.56 -10.28
CA TYR A 59 -10.37 -1.52 -9.82
C TYR A 59 -10.88 -2.26 -8.59
N ARG A 60 -10.91 -3.59 -8.67
CA ARG A 60 -11.34 -4.48 -7.57
C ARG A 60 -10.61 -4.22 -6.25
N TRP A 61 -9.28 -4.11 -6.33
CA TRP A 61 -8.41 -4.08 -5.18
C TRP A 61 -8.04 -2.65 -4.83
N LYS A 62 -8.26 -2.29 -3.57
CA LYS A 62 -7.62 -1.18 -2.90
C LYS A 62 -6.31 -1.64 -2.29
N PHE A 63 -5.43 -0.71 -1.91
CA PHE A 63 -4.15 -1.08 -1.34
C PHE A 63 -3.70 -0.19 -0.19
N LEU A 64 -2.86 -0.75 0.68
CA LEU A 64 -2.09 -0.05 1.70
C LEU A 64 -0.59 -0.28 1.42
N PRO A 65 0.24 0.76 1.43
CA PRO A 65 1.68 0.60 1.24
C PRO A 65 2.34 -0.03 2.47
N LEU A 66 3.29 -0.94 2.23
CA LEU A 66 4.01 -1.67 3.28
C LEU A 66 5.49 -1.30 3.33
N GLN A 67 6.10 -1.08 2.17
CA GLN A 67 7.52 -0.75 2.05
C GLN A 67 7.86 -0.30 0.62
N SER A 68 8.91 0.52 0.47
CA SER A 68 9.55 0.79 -0.81
C SER A 68 11.08 0.71 -0.66
N LEU A 69 11.75 0.00 -1.55
CA LEU A 69 13.21 -0.19 -1.57
C LEU A 69 13.78 0.25 -2.91
N THR A 70 14.87 1.00 -2.90
CA THR A 70 15.58 1.41 -4.14
C THR A 70 16.97 0.81 -4.16
N GLU A 71 17.34 0.24 -5.31
CA GLU A 71 18.61 -0.41 -5.57
C GLU A 71 19.27 0.20 -6.81
N ALA A 72 20.57 0.49 -6.70
CA ALA A 72 21.38 0.91 -7.83
C ALA A 72 21.93 -0.32 -8.57
N GLY A 73 21.80 -0.33 -9.90
CA GLY A 73 22.48 -1.26 -10.78
C GLY A 73 23.84 -0.74 -11.24
N LYS A 74 24.56 -1.56 -12.00
CA LYS A 74 25.81 -1.14 -12.64
C LYS A 74 25.51 -0.10 -13.73
N PRO A 75 26.07 1.12 -13.66
CA PRO A 75 25.92 2.09 -14.74
C PRO A 75 26.69 1.65 -15.98
N TYR A 76 26.33 2.21 -17.12
CA TYR A 76 27.00 1.95 -18.40
C TYR A 76 26.96 3.18 -19.29
N VAL A 77 27.85 3.24 -20.28
CA VAL A 77 27.87 4.32 -21.27
C VAL A 77 27.07 3.89 -22.49
N GLN A 78 26.19 4.76 -22.96
CA GLN A 78 25.44 4.58 -24.20
C GLN A 78 25.23 5.92 -24.89
N GLU A 79 24.76 5.87 -26.12
CA GLU A 79 24.46 7.05 -26.93
C GLU A 79 22.95 7.09 -27.19
N GLU A 80 22.19 7.82 -26.36
CA GLU A 80 20.75 8.07 -26.58
C GLU A 80 20.51 9.20 -27.58
N MET A 81 21.51 10.09 -27.76
CA MET A 81 21.51 11.15 -28.77
C MET A 81 22.73 10.98 -29.66
N VAL A 82 22.51 10.95 -30.97
CA VAL A 82 23.56 10.68 -31.96
C VAL A 82 24.78 11.59 -31.75
N GLY A 83 25.95 10.98 -31.61
CA GLY A 83 27.24 11.62 -31.37
C GLY A 83 27.50 12.05 -29.92
N VAL A 84 26.63 11.74 -28.97
CA VAL A 84 26.78 12.14 -27.56
C VAL A 84 26.73 10.94 -26.62
N PRO A 85 27.91 10.36 -26.31
CA PRO A 85 28.02 9.36 -25.26
C PRO A 85 27.61 9.94 -23.91
N GLN A 86 26.79 9.20 -23.18
CA GLN A 86 26.34 9.55 -21.84
C GLN A 86 26.43 8.35 -20.90
N GLU A 87 26.82 8.60 -19.66
CA GLU A 87 26.67 7.61 -18.60
C GLU A 87 25.18 7.48 -18.26
N THR A 88 24.67 6.26 -18.32
CA THR A 88 23.30 5.90 -17.95
C THR A 88 23.32 5.14 -16.64
N ARG A 89 22.57 5.65 -15.67
CA ARG A 89 22.36 4.99 -14.38
C ARG A 89 21.28 3.91 -14.53
N VAL A 90 21.37 2.88 -13.70
CA VAL A 90 20.34 1.85 -13.61
C VAL A 90 19.77 1.90 -12.20
N GLU A 91 18.46 2.08 -12.10
CA GLU A 91 17.75 2.15 -10.83
C GLU A 91 16.60 1.13 -10.82
N ARG A 92 16.46 0.41 -9.71
CA ARG A 92 15.33 -0.50 -9.48
C ARG A 92 14.60 -0.08 -8.21
N ARG A 93 13.29 0.06 -8.27
CA ARG A 93 12.45 0.29 -7.11
C ARG A 93 11.52 -0.90 -6.90
N HIS A 94 11.47 -1.41 -5.68
CA HIS A 94 10.60 -2.49 -5.26
C HIS A 94 9.58 -1.95 -4.27
N ASP A 95 8.31 -1.90 -4.67
CA ASP A 95 7.20 -1.42 -3.83
C ASP A 95 6.37 -2.62 -3.34
N TYR A 96 6.02 -2.63 -2.06
CA TYR A 96 5.27 -3.71 -1.41
C TYR A 96 3.93 -3.17 -0.91
N PHE A 97 2.86 -3.90 -1.18
CA PHE A 97 1.50 -3.49 -0.86
C PHE A 97 0.69 -4.62 -0.23
N LEU A 98 -0.27 -4.26 0.62
CA LEU A 98 -1.41 -5.11 0.95
C LEU A 98 -2.58 -4.69 0.06
N ALA A 99 -3.02 -5.57 -0.84
CA ALA A 99 -4.20 -5.41 -1.68
C ALA A 99 -5.44 -6.08 -1.04
N PHE A 100 -6.56 -5.36 -0.99
CA PHE A 100 -7.82 -5.83 -0.39
C PHE A 100 -9.07 -5.33 -1.12
N ASP A 101 -10.15 -6.13 -1.10
CA ASP A 101 -11.37 -5.89 -1.88
C ASP A 101 -12.62 -5.59 -1.02
N ASN A 102 -12.43 -5.40 0.29
CA ASN A 102 -13.51 -5.09 1.22
C ASN A 102 -13.44 -3.70 1.89
N PRO A 103 -12.97 -2.62 1.22
CA PRO A 103 -12.85 -1.28 1.82
C PRO A 103 -14.19 -0.79 2.39
N TYR A 104 -15.28 -1.07 1.68
CA TYR A 104 -16.61 -0.56 2.02
C TYR A 104 -17.26 -1.24 3.22
N ARG A 105 -16.62 -2.28 3.78
CA ARG A 105 -16.98 -2.76 5.11
C ARG A 105 -16.55 -1.77 6.19
N PHE A 106 -15.61 -0.87 5.94
CA PHE A 106 -15.08 0.05 6.95
C PHE A 106 -15.66 1.46 6.83
N TYR A 107 -15.90 1.93 5.60
CA TYR A 107 -16.46 3.24 5.30
C TYR A 107 -17.49 3.18 4.17
N PRO A 108 -18.47 4.10 4.10
CA PRO A 108 -19.50 4.06 3.04
C PRO A 108 -18.90 4.45 1.68
N ARG A 109 -19.51 3.99 0.59
CA ARG A 109 -19.21 4.48 -0.76
C ARG A 109 -19.36 6.02 -0.79
N GLY A 110 -18.43 6.71 -1.45
CA GLY A 110 -18.38 8.18 -1.52
C GLY A 110 -17.59 8.87 -0.40
N ALA A 111 -17.22 8.17 0.67
CA ALA A 111 -16.24 8.68 1.63
C ALA A 111 -14.81 8.57 1.08
N ALA A 112 -13.92 9.45 1.56
CA ALA A 112 -12.52 9.50 1.11
C ALA A 112 -11.71 8.26 1.52
N GLY A 113 -12.00 7.66 2.68
CA GLY A 113 -11.29 6.48 3.16
C GLY A 113 -11.59 6.14 4.62
N PHE A 114 -10.59 5.60 5.32
CA PHE A 114 -10.74 5.15 6.70
C PHE A 114 -10.73 6.33 7.68
N VAL A 115 -11.54 6.25 8.72
CA VAL A 115 -11.53 7.19 9.84
C VAL A 115 -11.54 6.41 11.14
N VAL A 116 -10.49 6.55 11.93
CA VAL A 116 -10.32 5.90 13.23
C VAL A 116 -10.39 6.95 14.33
N PRO A 117 -11.43 6.95 15.18
CA PRO A 117 -11.44 7.77 16.39
C PRO A 117 -10.28 7.37 17.29
N LEU A 118 -9.53 8.35 17.77
CA LEU A 118 -8.41 8.15 18.69
C LEU A 118 -8.83 8.53 20.11
N PRO A 119 -8.36 7.80 21.12
CA PRO A 119 -8.60 8.18 22.50
C PRO A 119 -7.69 9.36 22.91
N PRO A 120 -8.02 10.10 23.99
CA PRO A 120 -7.25 11.28 24.40
C PRO A 120 -5.76 11.02 24.62
N GLU A 121 -5.39 9.83 25.09
CA GLU A 121 -3.99 9.40 25.31
C GLU A 121 -3.17 9.27 24.01
N ALA A 122 -3.81 9.27 22.84
CA ALA A 122 -3.13 9.31 21.55
C ALA A 122 -2.71 10.74 21.15
N ALA A 123 -3.17 11.78 21.85
CA ALA A 123 -2.85 13.16 21.53
C ALA A 123 -1.34 13.42 21.60
N GLY A 124 -0.75 13.83 20.48
CA GLY A 124 0.69 14.11 20.35
C GLY A 124 1.60 12.87 20.38
N ALA A 125 1.05 11.66 20.45
CA ALA A 125 1.82 10.43 20.35
C ALA A 125 2.23 10.17 18.89
N PRO A 126 3.44 9.66 18.62
CA PRO A 126 3.76 9.14 17.30
C PRO A 126 2.92 7.89 17.05
N LEU A 127 2.21 7.84 15.93
CA LEU A 127 1.27 6.77 15.61
C LEU A 127 1.86 5.82 14.56
N ARG A 128 1.51 4.54 14.69
CA ARG A 128 1.72 3.51 13.67
C ARG A 128 0.38 2.91 13.28
N LEU A 129 0.17 2.71 11.98
CA LEU A 129 -0.99 2.00 11.46
C LEU A 129 -0.60 0.55 11.12
N VAL A 130 -1.41 -0.40 11.57
CA VAL A 130 -1.26 -1.83 11.31
C VAL A 130 -2.53 -2.36 10.68
N ALA A 131 -2.41 -3.02 9.54
CA ALA A 131 -3.51 -3.74 8.93
C ALA A 131 -3.48 -5.20 9.38
N LEU A 132 -4.61 -5.71 9.87
CA LEU A 132 -4.82 -7.14 10.06
C LEU A 132 -5.52 -7.67 8.82
N ALA A 133 -4.89 -8.61 8.13
CA ALA A 133 -5.40 -9.14 6.87
C ALA A 133 -5.51 -10.67 6.89
N ARG A 134 -6.58 -11.19 6.29
CA ARG A 134 -6.70 -12.61 5.96
C ARG A 134 -6.36 -12.79 4.49
N LEU A 135 -5.25 -13.47 4.21
CA LEU A 135 -4.82 -13.73 2.85
C LEU A 135 -5.86 -14.61 2.10
N GLY A 136 -6.07 -14.28 0.84
CA GLY A 136 -6.93 -15.03 -0.07
C GLY A 136 -6.13 -15.94 -1.00
N GLU A 137 -6.80 -16.48 -2.02
CA GLU A 137 -6.17 -17.19 -3.13
C GLU A 137 -6.40 -16.41 -4.44
N PRO A 138 -5.34 -16.04 -5.18
CA PRO A 138 -3.93 -16.22 -4.82
C PRO A 138 -3.52 -15.29 -3.65
N ALA A 139 -2.58 -15.74 -2.81
CA ALA A 139 -2.10 -14.95 -1.68
C ALA A 139 -1.16 -13.79 -2.10
N THR A 140 -0.56 -13.88 -3.29
CA THR A 140 0.37 -12.89 -3.82
C THR A 140 0.16 -12.60 -5.30
N ALA A 141 0.59 -11.41 -5.74
CA ALA A 141 0.76 -11.06 -7.15
C ALA A 141 1.97 -10.14 -7.33
N GLU A 142 2.41 -9.96 -8.57
CA GLU A 142 3.53 -9.09 -8.92
C GLU A 142 3.24 -8.32 -10.22
N SER A 143 3.81 -7.13 -10.36
CA SER A 143 3.85 -6.38 -11.63
C SER A 143 5.22 -5.75 -11.83
N THR A 144 5.62 -5.53 -13.09
CA THR A 144 6.89 -4.91 -13.43
C THR A 144 6.70 -3.90 -14.56
N THR A 145 7.29 -2.71 -14.40
CA THR A 145 7.31 -1.66 -15.42
C THR A 145 8.74 -1.21 -15.62
N PHE A 146 9.13 -1.00 -16.87
CA PHE A 146 10.46 -0.55 -17.25
C PHE A 146 10.38 0.73 -18.07
N TRP A 147 11.17 1.72 -17.68
CA TRP A 147 11.40 2.94 -18.44
C TRP A 147 12.85 2.98 -18.89
N LYS A 148 13.04 2.99 -20.20
CA LYS A 148 14.34 3.18 -20.82
C LYS A 148 14.81 4.63 -20.60
N ALA A 149 16.10 4.78 -20.35
CA ALA A 149 16.76 6.07 -20.32
C ALA A 149 16.49 6.86 -21.61
N VAL A 150 16.48 8.18 -21.50
CA VAL A 150 16.48 9.10 -22.63
C VAL A 150 17.58 10.13 -22.43
N HIS A 151 17.98 10.85 -23.47
CA HIS A 151 19.04 11.85 -23.36
C HIS A 151 18.82 12.86 -22.20
N ALA A 152 17.59 13.35 -22.03
CA ALA A 152 17.25 14.29 -20.95
C ALA A 152 17.18 13.65 -19.54
N ARG A 153 17.06 12.32 -19.45
CA ARG A 153 16.98 11.56 -18.20
C ARG A 153 17.74 10.23 -18.37
N PRO A 154 19.07 10.22 -18.15
CA PRO A 154 19.92 9.07 -18.41
C PRO A 154 19.80 8.03 -17.30
N VAL A 155 18.60 7.51 -17.10
CA VAL A 155 18.28 6.50 -16.07
C VAL A 155 17.38 5.43 -16.68
N ASP A 156 17.88 4.21 -16.74
CA ASP A 156 17.05 3.02 -16.90
C ASP A 156 16.38 2.74 -15.55
N PHE A 157 15.06 2.85 -15.48
CA PHE A 157 14.30 2.66 -14.25
C PHE A 157 13.40 1.43 -14.35
N THR A 158 13.53 0.52 -13.39
CA THR A 158 12.61 -0.62 -13.24
C THR A 158 11.79 -0.44 -11.97
N LEU A 159 10.46 -0.47 -12.08
CA LEU A 159 9.55 -0.55 -10.95
C LEU A 159 8.99 -1.96 -10.86
N LYS A 160 9.25 -2.65 -9.75
CA LYS A 160 8.63 -3.91 -9.43
C LYS A 160 7.69 -3.73 -8.24
N LYS A 161 6.45 -4.21 -8.37
CA LYS A 161 5.45 -4.15 -7.31
C LYS A 161 5.08 -5.55 -6.85
N TYR A 162 4.98 -5.73 -5.54
CA TYR A 162 4.56 -6.97 -4.90
C TYR A 162 3.31 -6.72 -4.09
N TYR A 163 2.34 -7.62 -4.22
CA TYR A 163 1.06 -7.51 -3.52
C TYR A 163 0.87 -8.74 -2.63
N LEU A 164 0.59 -8.52 -1.36
CA LEU A 164 -0.15 -9.48 -0.54
C LEU A 164 -1.63 -9.28 -0.81
N ILE A 165 -2.38 -10.32 -1.14
CA ILE A 165 -3.80 -10.22 -1.53
C ILE A 165 -4.67 -10.86 -0.46
N GLY A 166 -5.70 -10.14 0.00
CA GLY A 166 -6.61 -10.67 1.01
C GLY A 166 -7.75 -9.73 1.37
N ALA A 167 -8.40 -10.00 2.49
CA ALA A 167 -9.44 -9.14 3.06
C ALA A 167 -8.92 -8.48 4.34
N LEU A 168 -9.23 -7.20 4.55
CA LEU A 168 -8.97 -6.53 5.82
C LEU A 168 -9.92 -7.06 6.91
N GLU A 169 -9.36 -7.46 8.04
CA GLU A 169 -10.09 -7.84 9.24
C GLU A 169 -10.18 -6.69 10.24
N ALA A 170 -9.14 -5.86 10.31
CA ALA A 170 -9.12 -4.63 11.11
C ALA A 170 -8.02 -3.68 10.65
N LEU A 171 -8.18 -2.40 11.00
CA LEU A 171 -7.07 -1.45 11.09
C LEU A 171 -6.83 -1.12 12.55
N VAL A 172 -5.57 -1.17 12.97
CA VAL A 172 -5.16 -0.94 14.36
C VAL A 172 -4.20 0.24 14.38
N VAL A 173 -4.53 1.24 15.19
CA VAL A 173 -3.64 2.36 15.47
C VAL A 173 -2.89 2.04 16.76
N CYS A 174 -1.58 2.03 16.68
CA CYS A 174 -0.68 1.77 17.80
C CYS A 174 0.14 3.02 18.14
N ASP A 175 0.58 3.12 19.38
CA ASP A 175 1.68 4.00 19.77
C ASP A 175 2.97 3.45 19.16
N ALA A 176 3.68 4.28 18.38
CA ALA A 176 4.90 3.86 17.70
C ALA A 176 6.08 3.60 18.66
N ARG A 177 6.01 4.07 19.91
CA ARG A 177 7.09 3.92 20.91
C ARG A 177 7.12 2.53 21.52
N ASP A 178 5.96 2.01 21.90
CA ASP A 178 5.84 0.75 22.65
C ASP A 178 4.96 -0.31 21.95
N GLY A 179 4.33 0.04 20.83
CA GLY A 179 3.46 -0.85 20.05
C GLY A 179 2.08 -1.07 20.68
N ARG A 180 1.74 -0.37 21.76
CA ARG A 180 0.43 -0.50 22.42
C ARG A 180 -0.68 -0.07 21.48
N GLU A 181 -1.72 -0.90 21.38
CA GLU A 181 -2.94 -0.55 20.65
C GLU A 181 -3.66 0.63 21.34
N LEU A 182 -3.91 1.69 20.57
CA LEU A 182 -4.64 2.89 20.99
C LEU A 182 -6.07 2.88 20.47
N ALA A 183 -6.28 2.41 19.23
CA ALA A 183 -7.59 2.33 18.63
C ALA A 183 -7.65 1.22 17.58
N ARG A 184 -8.87 0.77 17.31
CA ARG A 184 -9.15 -0.27 16.32
C ARG A 184 -10.40 0.05 15.52
N LEU A 185 -10.27 0.01 14.20
CA LEU A 185 -11.38 0.06 13.27
C LEU A 185 -11.72 -1.35 12.80
N LEU A 186 -12.96 -1.76 13.06
CA LEU A 186 -13.52 -3.04 12.66
C LEU A 186 -14.44 -2.88 11.45
N PRO A 187 -14.64 -3.93 10.65
CA PRO A 187 -15.66 -3.93 9.60
C PRO A 187 -17.05 -3.78 10.23
N ARG A 188 -17.90 -2.98 9.60
CA ARG A 188 -19.31 -2.81 9.91
C ARG A 188 -20.03 -4.14 9.69
N ALA A 189 -20.96 -4.48 10.58
CA ALA A 189 -21.85 -5.62 10.38
C ALA A 189 -22.64 -5.43 9.08
N GLN A 190 -22.69 -6.47 8.24
CA GLN A 190 -23.61 -6.48 7.10
C GLN A 190 -25.04 -6.49 7.66
N ARG A 191 -25.82 -5.46 7.32
CA ARG A 191 -27.27 -5.48 7.49
C ARG A 191 -27.91 -6.23 6.33
#